data_AF-A0A951MM06-F1
#
_entry.id   AF-A0A951MM06-F1
#
_cell.length_a   1.000
_cell.length_b   1.000
_cell.length_c   1.000
_cell.angle_alpha   90.00
_cell.angle_beta   90.00
_cell.angle_gamma   90.00
#
_symmetry.space_group_name_H-M   'P 1'
#
loop_
_entity.id
_entity.type
_entity.pdbx_description
1 polymer ?
#
loop_
_entity_poly.entity_id
_entity_poly.type
_entity_poly.pdbx_seq_one_letter_code
_entity_poly.pdbx_strand_id
1 'polypeptide(L)'
;DELSTELLSEVLGGAADVGADCGFVTVGGHTVDDPEPKFGLAVVGEVDPDRILTNAGLRPGDALVLTKALGVGIIATAVKRDLAEPEVTAAAVASMTRSNAAACAAALAAGATGATDVTGFGLLGHLARMAEESGVDVVLHADAVPVLPGARALAEGGCVPGGSSRNLDWVGERLDTGDADPVTVVVLADAQTSGGLLFGAEPEAAAAAAEQLRASGHDAAVVGGVEAGSGRITLVTS
;
A
#
# COMPACT_ATOMS: atom_id res chain seq x y z
N ASP A 1 28.72 1.48 16.26
CA ASP A 1 28.21 1.87 17.59
C ASP A 1 27.07 0.95 17.99
N GLU A 2 27.07 0.49 19.23
CA GLU A 2 25.95 -0.30 19.78
C GLU A 2 24.77 0.64 20.05
N LEU A 3 23.55 0.21 19.68
CA LEU A 3 22.33 0.96 19.98
C LEU A 3 21.99 0.86 21.47
N SER A 4 21.40 1.92 22.03
CA SER A 4 21.04 1.93 23.45
C SER A 4 19.89 0.95 23.74
N THR A 5 19.89 0.39 24.95
CA THR A 5 18.77 -0.42 25.46
C THR A 5 17.49 0.41 25.63
N GLU A 6 17.63 1.73 25.80
CA GLU A 6 16.51 2.68 25.81
C GLU A 6 15.81 2.71 24.45
N LEU A 7 16.56 2.82 23.35
CA LEU A 7 15.99 2.79 21.99
C LEU A 7 15.28 1.45 21.72
N LEU A 8 15.86 0.34 22.16
CA LEU A 8 15.20 -0.96 22.06
C LEU A 8 13.88 -0.99 22.85
N SER A 9 13.86 -0.40 24.05
CA SER A 9 12.66 -0.33 24.88
C SER A 9 11.56 0.51 24.23
N GLU A 10 11.92 1.62 23.56
CA GLU A 10 10.98 2.45 22.80
C GLU A 10 10.37 1.69 21.60
N VAL A 11 11.20 0.96 20.84
CA VAL A 11 10.72 0.13 19.71
C VAL A 11 9.74 -0.95 20.20
N LEU A 12 10.07 -1.63 21.31
CA LEU A 12 9.20 -2.64 21.90
C LEU A 12 7.91 -2.02 22.47
N GLY A 13 7.99 -0.83 23.05
CA GLY A 13 6.83 -0.05 23.51
C GLY A 13 5.87 0.27 22.38
N GLY A 14 6.38 0.81 21.26
CA GLY A 14 5.55 1.09 20.08
C GLY A 14 4.90 -0.17 19.48
N ALA A 15 5.59 -1.30 19.49
CA ALA A 15 4.99 -2.57 19.07
C ALA A 15 3.86 -3.03 20.01
N ALA A 16 4.00 -2.81 21.32
CA ALA A 16 2.97 -3.10 22.30
C ALA A 16 1.74 -2.19 22.13
N ASP A 17 1.94 -0.90 21.83
CA ASP A 17 0.86 0.05 21.55
C ASP A 17 0.06 -0.38 20.31
N VAL A 18 0.74 -0.77 19.22
CA VAL A 18 0.08 -1.32 18.02
C VAL A 18 -0.71 -2.59 18.35
N GLY A 19 -0.17 -3.45 19.22
CA GLY A 19 -0.87 -4.64 19.71
C GLY A 19 -2.15 -4.28 20.46
N ALA A 20 -2.09 -3.31 21.37
CA ALA A 20 -3.24 -2.84 22.11
C ALA A 20 -4.33 -2.26 21.18
N ASP A 21 -3.94 -1.45 20.20
CA ASP A 21 -4.86 -0.83 19.24
C ASP A 21 -5.51 -1.85 18.29
N CYS A 22 -4.77 -2.90 17.92
CA CYS A 22 -5.25 -3.93 17.00
C CYS A 22 -5.84 -5.17 17.71
N GLY A 23 -5.86 -5.19 19.04
CA GLY A 23 -6.43 -6.27 19.84
C GLY A 23 -5.61 -7.56 19.86
N PHE A 24 -4.28 -7.48 19.70
CA PHE A 24 -3.38 -8.63 19.84
C PHE A 24 -2.34 -8.40 20.94
N VAL A 25 -1.74 -9.48 21.43
CA VAL A 25 -0.70 -9.44 22.47
C VAL A 25 0.60 -10.08 21.98
N THR A 26 1.74 -9.48 22.32
CA THR A 26 3.05 -10.07 22.07
C THR A 26 3.36 -11.08 23.17
N VAL A 27 3.43 -12.37 22.80
CA VAL A 27 3.63 -13.49 23.75
C VAL A 27 5.09 -13.94 23.91
N GLY A 28 6.02 -13.30 23.20
CA GLY A 28 7.45 -13.60 23.22
C GLY A 28 8.19 -12.97 22.05
N GLY A 29 9.47 -13.35 21.89
CA GLY A 29 10.31 -12.86 20.80
C GLY A 29 11.67 -13.56 20.76
N HIS A 30 12.45 -13.26 19.71
CA HIS A 30 13.84 -13.69 19.58
C HIS A 30 14.68 -12.51 19.11
N THR A 31 15.89 -12.39 19.64
CA THR A 31 16.83 -11.30 19.33
C THR A 31 18.12 -11.90 18.79
N VAL A 32 18.65 -11.27 17.75
CA VAL A 32 19.88 -11.68 17.05
C VAL A 32 20.77 -10.44 16.91
N ASP A 33 22.07 -10.60 17.13
CA ASP A 33 23.05 -9.55 16.84
C ASP A 33 23.20 -9.36 15.33
N ASP A 34 22.98 -8.14 14.85
CA ASP A 34 23.04 -7.78 13.44
C ASP A 34 23.69 -6.40 13.26
N PRO A 35 24.59 -6.21 12.28
CA PRO A 35 25.18 -4.90 11.98
C PRO A 35 24.16 -3.80 11.64
N GLU A 36 22.97 -4.17 11.14
CA GLU A 36 21.90 -3.24 10.81
C GLU A 36 20.64 -3.55 11.64
N PRO A 37 20.04 -2.55 12.31
CA PRO A 37 18.86 -2.76 13.14
C PRO A 37 17.67 -3.20 12.30
N LYS A 38 17.05 -4.31 12.70
CA LYS A 38 15.84 -4.88 12.09
C LYS A 38 14.85 -5.24 13.19
N PHE A 39 13.58 -4.93 12.95
CA PHE A 39 12.49 -5.26 13.86
C PHE A 39 11.28 -5.75 13.05
N GLY A 40 10.55 -6.71 13.61
CA GLY A 40 9.35 -7.26 13.00
C GLY A 40 8.63 -8.20 13.95
N LEU A 41 7.43 -8.61 13.56
CA LEU A 41 6.56 -9.50 14.33
C LEU A 41 6.20 -10.72 13.49
N ALA A 42 6.13 -11.90 14.14
CA ALA A 42 5.44 -13.06 13.58
C ALA A 42 4.01 -13.06 14.14
N VAL A 43 3.02 -12.82 13.28
CA VAL A 43 1.62 -12.67 13.67
C VAL A 43 0.84 -13.94 13.31
N VAL A 44 0.03 -14.42 14.24
CA VAL A 44 -0.91 -15.53 14.03
C VAL A 44 -2.33 -14.99 14.23
N GLY A 45 -3.21 -15.28 13.28
CA GLY A 45 -4.61 -14.87 13.34
C GLY A 45 -5.53 -15.98 12.83
N GLU A 46 -6.82 -15.83 13.11
CA GLU A 46 -7.87 -16.72 12.63
C GLU A 46 -8.71 -16.01 11.57
N VAL A 47 -9.18 -16.77 10.59
CA VAL A 47 -10.04 -16.26 9.53
C VAL A 47 -11.15 -17.27 9.27
N ASP A 48 -12.36 -16.76 9.03
CA ASP A 48 -13.46 -17.57 8.52
C ASP A 48 -13.11 -18.03 7.08
N PRO A 49 -12.99 -19.35 6.81
CA PRO A 49 -12.60 -19.86 5.50
C PRO A 49 -13.46 -19.37 4.34
N ASP A 50 -14.74 -19.08 4.59
CA ASP A 50 -15.68 -18.60 3.58
C ASP A 50 -15.56 -17.09 3.32
N ARG A 51 -14.72 -16.39 4.09
CA ARG A 51 -14.52 -14.93 4.03
C ARG A 51 -13.06 -14.54 3.77
N ILE A 52 -12.23 -15.50 3.34
CA ILE A 52 -10.85 -15.23 2.96
C ILE A 52 -10.84 -14.44 1.64
N LEU A 53 -10.29 -13.23 1.68
CA LEU A 53 -9.95 -12.47 0.48
C LEU A 53 -8.56 -12.90 0.00
N THR A 54 -8.45 -13.19 -1.29
CA THR A 54 -7.19 -13.56 -1.94
C THR A 54 -6.84 -12.56 -3.04
N ASN A 55 -5.58 -12.59 -3.47
CA ASN A 55 -5.06 -11.85 -4.59
C ASN A 55 -5.55 -12.36 -5.97
N ALA A 56 -6.05 -13.60 -6.04
CA ALA A 56 -6.58 -14.25 -7.24
C ALA A 56 -8.11 -14.08 -7.41
N GLY A 57 -8.71 -13.14 -6.69
CA GLY A 57 -10.16 -13.03 -6.56
C GLY A 57 -10.85 -12.00 -7.46
N LEU A 58 -10.09 -11.13 -8.14
CA LEU A 58 -10.67 -10.04 -8.95
C LEU A 58 -11.51 -10.58 -10.10
N ARG A 59 -12.55 -9.83 -10.47
CA ARG A 59 -13.51 -10.21 -11.52
C ARG A 59 -13.71 -9.07 -12.50
N PRO A 60 -13.92 -9.36 -13.79
CA PRO A 60 -14.33 -8.35 -14.76
C PRO A 60 -15.58 -7.59 -14.27
N GLY A 61 -15.53 -6.27 -14.32
CA GLY A 61 -16.57 -5.37 -13.81
C GLY A 61 -16.34 -4.84 -12.40
N ASP A 62 -15.35 -5.35 -11.66
CA ASP A 62 -15.00 -4.78 -10.35
C ASP A 62 -14.40 -3.39 -10.49
N ALA A 63 -14.75 -2.49 -9.58
CA ALA A 63 -14.03 -1.26 -9.32
C ALA A 63 -12.97 -1.50 -8.23
N LEU A 64 -11.79 -0.89 -8.41
CA LEU A 64 -10.65 -1.04 -7.51
C LEU A 64 -10.61 0.11 -6.50
N VAL A 65 -10.50 -0.21 -5.22
CA VAL A 65 -10.38 0.76 -4.11
C VAL A 65 -8.99 0.65 -3.49
N LEU A 66 -8.26 1.75 -3.44
CA LEU A 66 -7.04 1.90 -2.65
C LEU A 66 -7.36 2.68 -1.37
N THR A 67 -6.87 2.21 -0.22
CA THR A 67 -7.31 2.73 1.09
C THR A 67 -6.32 3.64 1.82
N LYS A 68 -5.09 3.78 1.29
CA LYS A 68 -4.10 4.78 1.75
C LYS A 68 -3.40 5.41 0.57
N ALA A 69 -3.00 6.66 0.75
CA ALA A 69 -2.17 7.38 -0.22
C ALA A 69 -0.78 6.75 -0.38
N LEU A 70 -0.22 6.87 -1.59
CA LEU A 70 1.13 6.40 -1.93
C LEU A 70 2.21 7.46 -1.62
N GLY A 71 3.47 7.04 -1.65
CA GLY A 71 4.64 7.94 -1.61
C GLY A 71 5.51 7.79 -0.37
N VAL A 72 5.25 6.80 0.48
CA VAL A 72 6.04 6.57 1.70
C VAL A 72 7.50 6.28 1.40
N GLY A 73 7.81 5.50 0.35
CA GLY A 73 9.18 5.15 -0.02
C GLY A 73 9.98 6.37 -0.50
N ILE A 74 9.34 7.24 -1.27
CA ILE A 74 9.89 8.54 -1.70
C ILE A 74 10.18 9.44 -0.49
N ILE A 75 9.21 9.60 0.41
CA ILE A 75 9.37 10.43 1.62
C ILE A 75 10.47 9.85 2.52
N ALA A 76 10.49 8.54 2.74
CA ALA A 76 11.53 7.89 3.54
C ALA A 76 12.93 8.08 2.91
N THR A 77 13.02 8.13 1.58
CA THR A 77 14.28 8.45 0.88
C THR A 77 14.70 9.90 1.11
N ALA A 78 13.75 10.83 1.09
CA ALA A 78 14.01 12.23 1.40
C ALA A 78 14.44 12.43 2.86
N VAL A 79 13.82 11.72 3.82
CA VAL A 79 14.26 11.72 5.24
C VAL A 79 15.70 11.25 5.36
N LYS A 80 16.08 10.16 4.70
CA LYS A 80 17.47 9.66 4.69
C LYS A 80 18.49 10.61 4.05
N ARG A 81 18.02 11.59 3.27
CA ARG A 81 18.84 12.60 2.58
C ARG A 81 18.76 13.97 3.25
N ASP A 82 18.06 14.09 4.39
CA ASP A 82 17.78 15.37 5.06
C ASP A 82 17.07 16.40 4.17
N LEU A 83 16.17 15.93 3.29
CA LEU A 83 15.41 16.76 2.33
C LEU A 83 13.89 16.80 2.63
N ALA A 84 13.41 16.00 3.58
CA ALA A 84 11.99 15.96 3.92
C ALA A 84 11.66 17.01 4.98
N GLU A 85 10.67 17.86 4.69
CA GLU A 85 10.11 18.77 5.69
C GLU A 85 9.43 17.98 6.83
N PRO A 86 9.39 18.52 8.06
CA PRO A 86 8.79 17.85 9.21
C PRO A 86 7.32 17.43 8.99
N GLU A 87 6.52 18.26 8.33
CA GLU A 87 5.10 17.98 8.06
C GLU A 87 4.92 16.84 7.06
N VAL A 88 5.80 16.75 6.06
CA VAL A 88 5.81 15.67 5.07
C VAL A 88 6.18 14.34 5.74
N THR A 89 7.16 14.38 6.63
CA THR A 89 7.57 13.22 7.43
C THR A 89 6.43 12.77 8.35
N ALA A 90 5.77 13.71 9.03
CA ALA A 90 4.64 13.41 9.91
C ALA A 90 3.46 12.79 9.15
N ALA A 91 3.15 13.26 7.93
CA ALA A 91 2.11 12.67 7.10
C ALA A 91 2.43 11.21 6.71
N ALA A 92 3.68 10.92 6.34
CA ALA A 92 4.10 9.54 6.05
C ALA A 92 4.01 8.64 7.29
N VAL A 93 4.46 9.11 8.46
CA VAL A 93 4.35 8.36 9.72
C VAL A 93 2.89 8.08 10.05
N ALA A 94 2.01 9.08 9.99
CA ALA A 94 0.58 8.91 10.25
C ALA A 94 -0.09 7.90 9.30
N SER A 95 0.32 7.88 8.02
CA SER A 95 -0.14 6.86 7.06
C SER A 95 0.35 5.46 7.44
N MET A 96 1.64 5.31 7.77
CA MET A 96 2.24 4.02 8.14
C MET A 96 1.67 3.43 9.43
N THR A 97 1.37 4.27 10.43
CA THR A 97 0.88 3.80 11.75
C THR A 97 -0.63 3.56 11.78
N ARG A 98 -1.37 3.91 10.72
CA ARG A 98 -2.80 3.59 10.62
C ARG A 98 -3.01 2.11 10.32
N SER A 99 -3.77 1.42 11.15
CA SER A 99 -4.14 0.00 10.93
C SER A 99 -5.08 -0.18 9.73
N ASN A 100 -4.91 -1.27 8.98
CA ASN A 100 -5.82 -1.68 7.90
C ASN A 100 -7.10 -2.38 8.41
N ALA A 101 -7.34 -2.45 9.72
CA ALA A 101 -8.53 -3.12 10.29
C ALA A 101 -9.86 -2.55 9.75
N ALA A 102 -9.99 -1.21 9.70
CA ALA A 102 -11.17 -0.56 9.14
C ALA A 102 -11.30 -0.78 7.61
N ALA A 103 -10.18 -0.75 6.89
CA ALA A 103 -10.13 -1.06 5.46
C ALA A 103 -10.59 -2.50 5.16
N CYS A 104 -10.13 -3.48 5.96
CA CYS A 104 -10.54 -4.88 5.84
C CYS A 104 -12.05 -5.04 6.12
N ALA A 105 -12.57 -4.42 7.17
CA ALA A 105 -14.00 -4.44 7.48
C ALA A 105 -14.84 -3.84 6.34
N ALA A 106 -14.40 -2.72 5.75
CA ALA A 106 -15.06 -2.08 4.62
C ALA A 106 -15.03 -2.97 3.36
N ALA A 107 -13.89 -3.59 3.05
CA ALA A 107 -13.76 -4.52 1.92
C ALA A 107 -14.71 -5.72 2.06
N LEU A 108 -14.76 -6.34 3.24
CA LEU A 108 -15.66 -7.47 3.51
C LEU A 108 -17.13 -7.05 3.42
N ALA A 109 -17.49 -5.87 3.94
CA ALA A 109 -18.86 -5.35 3.87
C ALA A 109 -19.29 -4.99 2.43
N ALA A 110 -18.35 -4.54 1.60
CA ALA A 110 -18.57 -4.28 0.18
C ALA A 110 -18.66 -5.56 -0.67
N GLY A 111 -18.46 -6.74 -0.08
CA GLY A 111 -18.41 -7.99 -0.82
C GLY A 111 -17.21 -8.09 -1.75
N ALA A 112 -16.05 -7.61 -1.30
CA ALA A 112 -14.82 -7.61 -2.09
C ALA A 112 -14.54 -9.00 -2.69
N THR A 113 -14.15 -9.01 -3.95
CA THR A 113 -13.92 -10.21 -4.76
C THR A 113 -12.48 -10.70 -4.61
N GLY A 114 -11.53 -9.76 -4.55
CA GLY A 114 -10.12 -10.00 -4.26
C GLY A 114 -9.48 -8.80 -3.58
N ALA A 115 -8.42 -9.04 -2.80
CA ALA A 115 -7.70 -7.99 -2.09
C ALA A 115 -6.23 -8.36 -1.84
N THR A 116 -5.40 -7.32 -1.67
CA THR A 116 -4.02 -7.41 -1.18
C THR A 116 -3.65 -6.12 -0.45
N ASP A 117 -2.62 -6.13 0.37
CA ASP A 117 -1.99 -4.91 0.87
C ASP A 117 -0.93 -4.39 -0.12
N VAL A 118 -0.84 -3.06 -0.26
CA VAL A 118 0.17 -2.40 -1.10
C VAL A 118 1.41 -2.12 -0.25
N THR A 119 2.48 -2.86 -0.50
CA THR A 119 3.74 -2.79 0.27
C THR A 119 4.97 -2.63 -0.64
N GLY A 120 6.03 -3.44 -0.45
CA GLY A 120 7.35 -3.23 -1.04
C GLY A 120 7.39 -3.24 -2.57
N PHE A 121 6.43 -3.89 -3.22
CA PHE A 121 6.31 -3.92 -4.69
C PHE A 121 5.61 -2.69 -5.29
N GLY A 122 5.14 -1.77 -4.46
CA GLY A 122 4.34 -0.62 -4.89
C GLY A 122 2.99 -1.03 -5.46
N LEU A 123 2.19 -0.04 -5.87
CA LEU A 123 0.84 -0.29 -6.38
C LEU A 123 0.89 -1.13 -7.67
N LEU A 124 1.76 -0.76 -8.62
CA LEU A 124 1.85 -1.46 -9.90
C LEU A 124 2.31 -2.92 -9.75
N GLY A 125 3.26 -3.21 -8.86
CA GLY A 125 3.74 -4.57 -8.64
C GLY A 125 2.67 -5.47 -8.02
N HIS A 126 1.95 -4.97 -7.01
CA HIS A 126 0.85 -5.70 -6.38
C HIS A 126 -0.34 -5.88 -7.33
N LEU A 127 -0.71 -4.84 -8.09
CA LEU A 127 -1.74 -4.95 -9.13
C LEU A 127 -1.40 -5.96 -10.20
N ALA A 128 -0.13 -6.00 -10.67
CA ALA A 128 0.26 -6.91 -11.74
C ALA A 128 0.16 -8.37 -11.29
N ARG A 129 0.49 -8.65 -10.02
CA ARG A 129 0.27 -9.97 -9.43
C ARG A 129 -1.22 -10.30 -9.34
N MET A 130 -2.05 -9.39 -8.82
CA MET A 130 -3.49 -9.63 -8.72
C MET A 130 -4.14 -9.86 -10.10
N ALA A 131 -3.76 -9.07 -11.10
CA ALA A 131 -4.24 -9.18 -12.47
C ALA A 131 -3.85 -10.54 -13.09
N GLU A 132 -2.59 -10.95 -12.93
CA GLU A 132 -2.08 -12.24 -13.40
C GLU A 132 -2.78 -13.43 -12.72
N GLU A 133 -2.88 -13.43 -11.40
CA GLU A 133 -3.46 -14.54 -10.64
C GLU A 133 -4.98 -14.64 -10.78
N SER A 134 -5.66 -13.53 -11.03
CA SER A 134 -7.10 -13.50 -11.29
C SER A 134 -7.44 -13.74 -12.78
N GLY A 135 -6.46 -13.67 -13.69
CA GLY A 135 -6.69 -13.80 -15.13
C GLY A 135 -7.52 -12.65 -15.71
N VAL A 136 -7.20 -11.42 -15.31
CA VAL A 136 -7.94 -10.20 -15.68
C VAL A 136 -6.97 -9.09 -16.11
N ASP A 137 -7.47 -8.10 -16.83
CA ASP A 137 -6.74 -6.86 -17.10
C ASP A 137 -7.25 -5.75 -16.18
N VAL A 138 -6.40 -4.75 -15.93
CA VAL A 138 -6.71 -3.61 -15.05
C VAL A 138 -6.55 -2.31 -15.82
N VAL A 139 -7.55 -1.44 -15.73
CA VAL A 139 -7.47 -0.04 -16.15
C VAL A 139 -7.33 0.82 -14.90
N LEU A 140 -6.18 1.47 -14.74
CA LEU A 140 -5.87 2.31 -13.58
C LEU A 140 -5.94 3.79 -13.97
N HIS A 141 -6.81 4.55 -13.30
CA HIS A 141 -6.89 6.00 -13.42
C HIS A 141 -5.79 6.64 -12.58
N ALA A 142 -4.67 7.01 -13.23
CA ALA A 142 -3.47 7.46 -12.54
C ALA A 142 -3.74 8.72 -11.67
N ASP A 143 -4.56 9.66 -12.17
CA ASP A 143 -4.91 10.89 -11.46
C ASP A 143 -5.84 10.68 -10.26
N ALA A 144 -6.52 9.52 -10.20
CA ALA A 144 -7.40 9.17 -9.08
C ALA A 144 -6.63 8.55 -7.91
N VAL A 145 -5.36 8.17 -8.10
CA VAL A 145 -4.55 7.54 -7.07
C VAL A 145 -4.12 8.60 -6.03
N PRO A 146 -4.52 8.45 -4.75
CA PRO A 146 -4.13 9.38 -3.70
C PRO A 146 -2.62 9.30 -3.45
N VAL A 147 -1.98 10.47 -3.32
CA VAL A 147 -0.55 10.61 -3.08
C VAL A 147 -0.33 11.50 -1.87
N LEU A 148 0.59 11.11 -0.99
CA LEU A 148 0.91 11.87 0.22
C LEU A 148 1.43 13.28 -0.12
N PRO A 149 1.08 14.30 0.68
CA PRO A 149 1.59 15.65 0.48
C PRO A 149 3.11 15.69 0.37
N GLY A 150 3.63 16.40 -0.63
CA GLY A 150 5.07 16.54 -0.88
C GLY A 150 5.74 15.37 -1.60
N ALA A 151 5.14 14.17 -1.64
CA ALA A 151 5.78 13.00 -2.27
C ALA A 151 6.06 13.22 -3.76
N ARG A 152 5.10 13.79 -4.53
CA ARG A 152 5.32 14.05 -5.96
C ARG A 152 6.47 15.05 -6.20
N ALA A 153 6.50 16.15 -5.47
CA ALA A 153 7.58 17.15 -5.58
C ALA A 153 8.95 16.57 -5.22
N LEU A 154 9.02 15.70 -4.20
CA LEU A 154 10.23 14.98 -3.84
C LEU A 154 10.68 14.01 -4.95
N ALA A 155 9.74 13.32 -5.61
CA ALA A 155 10.03 12.45 -6.74
C ALA A 155 10.54 13.25 -7.95
N GLU A 156 9.94 14.39 -8.27
CA GLU A 156 10.42 15.35 -9.28
C GLU A 156 11.84 15.83 -8.97
N GLY A 157 12.17 16.03 -7.69
CA GLY A 157 13.51 16.33 -7.19
C GLY A 157 14.47 15.14 -7.16
N GLY A 158 14.07 13.95 -7.64
CA GLY A 158 14.93 12.76 -7.72
C GLY A 158 15.05 11.95 -6.42
N CYS A 159 14.16 12.15 -5.45
CA CYS A 159 14.10 11.36 -4.21
C CYS A 159 13.37 10.02 -4.42
N VAL A 160 13.81 9.23 -5.39
CA VAL A 160 13.21 7.94 -5.72
C VAL A 160 14.05 6.82 -5.11
N PRO A 161 13.47 5.89 -4.31
CA PRO A 161 14.23 4.75 -3.82
C PRO A 161 14.53 3.78 -4.96
N GLY A 162 15.70 3.13 -4.92
CA GLY A 162 16.06 2.13 -5.94
C GLY A 162 15.11 0.93 -5.99
N GLY A 163 14.27 0.72 -4.96
CA GLY A 163 13.19 -0.26 -4.99
C GLY A 163 12.13 0.04 -6.06
N SER A 164 11.78 1.31 -6.28
CA SER A 164 10.73 1.71 -7.24
C SER A 164 11.14 1.38 -8.68
N SER A 165 12.41 1.60 -9.04
CA SER A 165 12.93 1.21 -10.35
C SER A 165 12.86 -0.30 -10.55
N ARG A 166 13.24 -1.10 -9.54
CA ARG A 166 13.12 -2.57 -9.60
C ARG A 166 11.67 -3.03 -9.71
N ASN A 167 10.74 -2.33 -9.06
CA ASN A 167 9.31 -2.63 -9.18
C ASN A 167 8.82 -2.39 -10.61
N LEU A 168 9.20 -1.27 -11.24
CA LEU A 168 8.87 -1.00 -12.64
C LEU A 168 9.44 -2.06 -13.59
N ASP A 169 10.72 -2.39 -13.43
CA ASP A 169 11.38 -3.42 -14.24
C ASP A 169 10.68 -4.78 -14.12
N TRP A 170 10.21 -5.13 -12.91
CA TRP A 170 9.48 -6.38 -12.67
C TRP A 170 8.09 -6.41 -13.31
N VAL A 171 7.37 -5.28 -13.31
CA VAL A 171 6.07 -5.20 -14.00
C VAL A 171 6.27 -5.35 -15.51
N GLY A 172 7.29 -4.67 -16.05
CA GLY A 172 7.77 -4.85 -17.42
C GLY A 172 6.69 -4.67 -18.48
N GLU A 173 6.65 -5.57 -19.45
CA GLU A 173 5.76 -5.51 -20.63
C GLU A 173 4.26 -5.63 -20.31
N ARG A 174 3.90 -5.96 -19.06
CA ARG A 174 2.50 -6.00 -18.60
C ARG A 174 1.92 -4.60 -18.45
N LEU A 175 2.75 -3.58 -18.28
CA LEU A 175 2.32 -2.20 -18.10
C LEU A 175 2.29 -1.46 -19.44
N ASP A 176 1.12 -0.93 -19.77
CA ASP A 176 0.96 0.15 -20.73
C ASP A 176 0.82 1.47 -19.93
N THR A 177 1.80 2.36 -20.06
CA THR A 177 1.82 3.62 -19.33
C THR A 177 0.87 4.66 -19.91
N GLY A 178 0.32 4.44 -21.12
CA GLY A 178 -0.44 5.45 -21.84
C GLY A 178 0.33 6.78 -21.91
N ASP A 179 -0.35 7.87 -21.61
CA ASP A 179 0.21 9.24 -21.59
C ASP A 179 0.71 9.67 -20.19
N ALA A 180 0.75 8.76 -19.21
CA ALA A 180 1.19 9.09 -17.86
C ALA A 180 2.66 9.57 -17.84
N ASP A 181 2.91 10.67 -17.14
CA ASP A 181 4.26 11.22 -17.05
C ASP A 181 5.19 10.29 -16.24
N PRO A 182 6.51 10.32 -16.48
CA PRO A 182 7.45 9.42 -15.80
C PRO A 182 7.44 9.50 -14.27
N VAL A 183 7.16 10.67 -13.70
CA VAL A 183 7.08 10.83 -12.23
C VAL A 183 5.85 10.11 -11.71
N THR A 184 4.71 10.26 -12.37
CA THR A 184 3.49 9.53 -12.03
C THR A 184 3.72 8.03 -12.05
N VAL A 185 4.33 7.49 -13.11
CA VAL A 185 4.67 6.06 -13.22
C VAL A 185 5.57 5.60 -12.05
N VAL A 186 6.58 6.41 -11.70
CA VAL A 186 7.48 6.11 -10.57
C VAL A 186 6.76 6.14 -9.22
N VAL A 187 5.86 7.10 -9.00
CA VAL A 187 5.05 7.18 -7.77
C VAL A 187 4.16 5.95 -7.63
N LEU A 188 3.55 5.48 -8.72
CA LEU A 188 2.71 4.27 -8.71
C LEU A 188 3.54 2.99 -8.42
N ALA A 189 4.82 2.98 -8.77
CA ALA A 189 5.74 1.88 -8.45
C ALA A 189 6.46 2.04 -7.11
N ASP A 190 6.23 3.14 -6.38
CA ASP A 190 6.95 3.43 -5.16
C ASP A 190 6.74 2.35 -4.10
N ALA A 191 7.82 1.88 -3.50
CA ALA A 191 7.76 0.86 -2.45
C ALA A 191 7.08 1.44 -1.20
N GLN A 192 5.95 0.86 -0.80
CA GLN A 192 5.22 1.30 0.38
C GLN A 192 5.65 0.50 1.61
N THR A 193 5.90 1.18 2.72
CA THR A 193 5.99 0.55 4.04
C THR A 193 4.63 0.72 4.71
N SER A 194 4.02 -0.36 5.21
CA SER A 194 2.70 -0.32 5.86
C SER A 194 1.62 0.43 5.04
N GLY A 195 1.56 0.15 3.74
CA GLY A 195 0.57 0.78 2.85
C GLY A 195 -0.85 0.28 3.08
N GLY A 196 -1.77 0.79 2.27
CA GLY A 196 -3.20 0.48 2.40
C GLY A 196 -3.56 -0.88 1.84
N LEU A 197 -4.77 -1.33 2.15
CA LEU A 197 -5.45 -2.37 1.39
C LEU A 197 -5.83 -1.85 -0.01
N LEU A 198 -5.69 -2.71 -1.00
CA LEU A 198 -6.23 -2.60 -2.35
C LEU A 198 -7.23 -3.75 -2.55
N PHE A 199 -8.46 -3.45 -2.97
CA PHE A 199 -9.47 -4.48 -3.20
C PHE A 199 -10.39 -4.15 -4.37
N GLY A 200 -10.95 -5.19 -5.00
CA GLY A 200 -11.98 -5.09 -6.03
C GLY A 200 -13.37 -5.38 -5.44
N ALA A 201 -14.38 -4.63 -5.87
CA ALA A 201 -15.79 -4.87 -5.53
C ALA A 201 -16.72 -4.33 -6.62
N GLU A 202 -18.01 -4.65 -6.54
CA GLU A 202 -19.02 -4.06 -7.43
C GLU A 202 -18.99 -2.52 -7.34
N PRO A 203 -19.10 -1.77 -8.46
CA PRO A 203 -18.88 -0.32 -8.50
C PRO A 203 -19.63 0.52 -7.46
N GLU A 204 -20.92 0.27 -7.19
CA GLU A 204 -21.68 1.04 -6.19
C GLU A 204 -21.17 0.73 -4.78
N ALA A 205 -20.90 -0.55 -4.49
CA ALA A 205 -20.35 -0.98 -3.20
C ALA A 205 -18.92 -0.45 -2.97
N ALA A 206 -18.07 -0.45 -4.00
CA ALA A 206 -16.72 0.10 -3.97
C ALA A 206 -16.74 1.61 -3.67
N ALA A 207 -17.61 2.37 -4.33
CA ALA A 207 -17.78 3.80 -4.11
C ALA A 207 -18.25 4.09 -2.67
N ALA A 208 -19.25 3.35 -2.18
CA ALA A 208 -19.74 3.48 -0.81
C ALA A 208 -18.65 3.16 0.23
N ALA A 209 -17.85 2.11 0.00
CA ALA A 209 -16.73 1.74 0.88
C ALA A 209 -15.64 2.83 0.91
N ALA A 210 -15.28 3.38 -0.24
CA ALA A 210 -14.31 4.47 -0.33
C ALA A 210 -14.83 5.74 0.39
N GLU A 211 -16.11 6.07 0.28
CA GLU A 211 -16.73 7.17 1.02
C GLU A 211 -16.73 6.94 2.53
N GLN A 212 -17.14 5.75 2.99
CA GLN A 212 -17.10 5.38 4.40
C GLN A 212 -15.68 5.49 4.98
N LEU A 213 -14.67 5.00 4.24
CA LEU A 213 -13.28 5.07 4.67
C LEU A 213 -12.78 6.51 4.74
N ARG A 214 -13.11 7.36 3.75
CA ARG A 214 -12.79 8.80 3.78
C ARG A 214 -13.43 9.49 4.99
N ALA A 215 -14.68 9.17 5.32
CA ALA A 215 -15.36 9.72 6.50
C ALA A 215 -14.66 9.33 7.83
N SER A 216 -13.88 8.24 7.84
CA SER A 216 -13.04 7.80 8.98
C SER A 216 -11.58 8.30 8.90
N GLY A 217 -11.30 9.22 7.99
CA GLY A 217 -9.98 9.85 7.82
C GLY A 217 -8.95 9.00 7.07
N HIS A 218 -9.38 8.02 6.27
CA HIS A 218 -8.50 7.35 5.32
C HIS A 218 -8.42 8.16 4.01
N ASP A 219 -7.28 8.08 3.34
CA ASP A 219 -7.10 8.58 1.96
C ASP A 219 -7.59 7.53 0.95
N ALA A 220 -8.85 7.12 1.07
CA ALA A 220 -9.41 6.06 0.23
C ALA A 220 -9.99 6.61 -1.08
N ALA A 221 -9.72 5.93 -2.20
CA ALA A 221 -10.22 6.31 -3.52
C ALA A 221 -10.55 5.09 -4.37
N VAL A 222 -11.53 5.24 -5.26
CA VAL A 222 -11.71 4.33 -6.40
C VAL A 222 -10.68 4.72 -7.46
N VAL A 223 -9.77 3.82 -7.78
CA VAL A 223 -8.57 4.11 -8.59
C VAL A 223 -8.60 3.48 -9.97
N GLY A 224 -9.56 2.62 -10.28
CA GLY A 224 -9.55 1.86 -11.52
C GLY A 224 -10.68 0.85 -11.62
N GLY A 225 -10.65 0.08 -12.69
CA GLY A 225 -11.58 -1.02 -12.95
C GLY A 225 -10.87 -2.26 -13.48
N VAL A 226 -11.58 -3.38 -13.42
CA VAL A 226 -11.12 -4.69 -13.86
C VAL A 226 -11.88 -5.12 -15.11
N GLU A 227 -11.15 -5.62 -16.12
CA GLU A 227 -11.69 -6.10 -17.38
C GLU A 227 -11.31 -7.57 -17.62
N ALA A 228 -12.01 -8.24 -18.54
CA ALA A 228 -11.61 -9.59 -18.95
C ALA A 228 -10.26 -9.52 -19.71
N GLY A 229 -9.30 -10.34 -19.32
CA GLY A 229 -7.93 -10.17 -19.80
C GLY A 229 -6.98 -11.30 -19.45
N SER A 230 -5.68 -11.01 -19.46
CA SER A 230 -4.62 -11.99 -19.19
C SER A 230 -3.52 -11.48 -18.26
N GLY A 231 -3.74 -10.36 -17.56
CA GLY A 231 -2.80 -9.81 -16.57
C GLY A 231 -2.11 -8.52 -16.98
N ARG A 232 -2.70 -7.73 -17.89
CA ARG A 232 -2.17 -6.42 -18.29
C ARG A 232 -2.68 -5.30 -17.40
N ILE A 233 -1.89 -4.25 -17.28
CA ILE A 233 -2.28 -2.99 -16.63
C ILE A 233 -2.15 -1.88 -17.65
N THR A 234 -3.21 -1.07 -17.79
CA THR A 234 -3.22 0.13 -18.62
C THR A 234 -3.45 1.34 -17.73
N LEU A 235 -2.56 2.32 -17.82
CA LEU A 235 -2.75 3.62 -17.17
C LEU A 235 -3.57 4.53 -18.07
N VAL A 236 -4.53 5.22 -17.46
CA VAL A 236 -5.29 6.28 -18.11
C VAL A 236 -5.21 7.55 -17.28
N THR A 237 -4.98 8.68 -17.95
CA THR A 237 -5.01 10.03 -17.37
C THR A 237 -6.23 10.77 -17.91
N SER A 238 -6.80 11.69 -17.13
CA SER A 238 -7.97 12.49 -17.54
C SER A 238 -7.59 13.82 -18.21
#